data_AF-A0A1Z3FTP5-F1
#
_entry.id   AF-A0A1Z3FTP5-F1
#
_cell.length_a   1.000
_cell.length_b   1.000
_cell.length_c   1.000
_cell.angle_alpha   90.00
_cell.angle_beta   90.00
_cell.angle_gamma   90.00
#
_symmetry.space_group_name_H-M   'P 1'
#
loop_
_entity.id
_entity.type
_entity.pdbx_description
1 polymer ?
#
loop_
_entity_poly.entity_id
_entity_poly.type
_entity_poly.pdbx_seq_one_letter_code
_entity_poly.pdbx_strand_id
1 'polypeptide(L)'
;MAPNIRKSHPLLKIINNSLIDLPTPSNISACCNFGSLLAVCLITQILTGLLLAMHYTADTSLAFSSVAHTCRNVQYGCLIRNLHANGASFFFICIFLHIGRGLYYGSYLYKETCNTGVVLLLTLMATAFVGYVLPCGQMSFCGATVITNLFSAIPYIGQTLVEWAWGGFSVDNPTLTRFFALHFLLPFVIAGITITHLMFLHESGSNNPLGISSNSDKIPFHPYYSLKDILGLALMLTPFLTLALFSPNLLGDPENFTPANPLVTP
;
A
#
# COMPACT_ATOMS: atom_id res chain seq x y z
N MET A 1 -28.16 30.41 10.29
CA MET A 1 -27.22 29.50 10.97
C MET A 1 -27.60 28.08 10.58
N ALA A 2 -26.71 27.30 9.97
CA ALA A 2 -26.99 25.87 9.78
C ALA A 2 -27.07 25.22 11.18
N PRO A 3 -28.12 24.44 11.50
CA PRO A 3 -28.47 24.07 12.87
C PRO A 3 -27.49 23.09 13.52
N ASN A 4 -26.64 22.42 12.74
CA ASN A 4 -25.69 21.42 13.25
C ASN A 4 -24.25 21.76 12.80
N ILE A 5 -23.34 21.81 13.77
CA ILE A 5 -21.90 22.06 13.60
C ILE A 5 -21.29 21.11 12.56
N ARG A 6 -21.75 19.85 12.52
CA ARG A 6 -21.33 18.82 11.56
C ARG A 6 -21.54 19.22 10.10
N LYS A 7 -22.56 20.05 9.81
CA LYS A 7 -22.88 20.53 8.46
C LYS A 7 -22.38 21.96 8.19
N SER A 8 -22.08 22.73 9.23
CA SER A 8 -21.71 24.15 9.13
C SER A 8 -20.19 24.39 9.23
N HIS A 9 -19.48 23.63 10.07
CA HIS A 9 -18.05 23.79 10.26
C HIS A 9 -17.29 23.35 9.00
N PRO A 10 -16.41 24.17 8.40
CA PRO A 10 -15.77 23.88 7.11
C PRO A 10 -15.08 22.52 7.03
N LEU A 11 -14.40 22.09 8.11
CA LEU A 11 -13.74 20.79 8.17
C LEU A 11 -14.71 19.62 8.43
N LEU A 12 -15.67 19.80 9.34
CA LEU A 12 -16.59 18.71 9.69
C LEU A 12 -17.59 18.46 8.56
N LYS A 13 -17.89 19.47 7.74
CA LYS A 13 -18.70 19.33 6.55
C LYS A 13 -18.09 18.34 5.55
N ILE A 14 -16.76 18.34 5.39
CA ILE A 14 -16.06 17.38 4.52
C ILE A 14 -16.25 15.97 5.07
N ILE A 15 -15.91 15.76 6.36
CA ILE A 15 -16.07 14.46 7.04
C ILE A 15 -17.53 13.98 6.97
N ASN A 16 -18.48 14.88 7.20
CA ASN A 16 -19.91 14.57 7.15
C ASN A 16 -20.31 14.03 5.78
N ASN A 17 -19.92 14.74 4.73
CA ASN A 17 -20.34 14.43 3.38
C ASN A 17 -19.62 13.21 2.81
N SER A 18 -18.44 12.85 3.33
CA SER A 18 -17.67 11.70 2.87
C SER A 18 -17.85 10.43 3.71
N LEU A 19 -18.21 10.53 5.00
CA LEU A 19 -18.20 9.38 5.91
C LEU A 19 -19.48 9.20 6.74
N ILE A 20 -20.37 10.20 6.80
CA ILE A 20 -21.55 10.14 7.69
C ILE A 20 -22.83 10.15 6.86
N ASP A 21 -23.14 11.29 6.24
CA ASP A 21 -24.35 11.50 5.44
C ASP A 21 -24.12 11.15 3.95
N LEU A 22 -23.02 10.49 3.60
CA LEU A 22 -22.71 10.07 2.22
C LEU A 22 -23.82 9.12 1.71
N PRO A 23 -24.57 9.48 0.66
CA PRO A 23 -25.64 8.64 0.13
C PRO A 23 -25.06 7.46 -0.65
N THR A 24 -25.23 6.26 -0.11
CA THR A 24 -24.62 5.03 -0.64
C THR A 24 -25.72 4.06 -1.09
N PRO A 25 -25.57 3.32 -2.22
CA PRO A 25 -26.55 2.32 -2.63
C PRO A 25 -26.82 1.33 -1.50
N SER A 26 -28.06 0.91 -1.28
CA SER A 26 -28.43 0.01 -0.16
C SER A 26 -27.89 -1.43 -0.29
N ASN A 27 -27.57 -1.86 -1.50
CA ASN A 27 -27.28 -3.26 -1.85
C ASN A 27 -25.80 -3.56 -2.15
N ILE A 28 -24.84 -2.70 -1.74
CA ILE A 28 -23.43 -2.98 -2.04
C ILE A 28 -22.93 -4.19 -1.22
N SER A 29 -22.23 -5.12 -1.88
CA SER A 29 -21.77 -6.39 -1.29
C SER A 29 -20.49 -6.25 -0.46
N ALA A 30 -20.01 -7.33 0.16
CA ALA A 30 -18.75 -7.35 0.92
C ALA A 30 -17.52 -6.97 0.06
N CYS A 31 -17.57 -7.18 -1.26
CA CYS A 31 -16.49 -6.78 -2.17
C CYS A 31 -16.24 -5.26 -2.17
N CYS A 32 -17.20 -4.46 -1.70
CA CYS A 32 -17.03 -3.01 -1.60
C CYS A 32 -16.15 -2.59 -0.41
N ASN A 33 -16.01 -3.45 0.61
CA ASN A 33 -15.19 -3.20 1.79
C ASN A 33 -13.69 -3.07 1.46
N PHE A 34 -13.21 -3.62 0.34
CA PHE A 34 -11.80 -3.54 -0.01
C PHE A 34 -11.30 -2.10 -0.21
N GLY A 35 -12.18 -1.14 -0.50
CA GLY A 35 -11.80 0.29 -0.52
C GLY A 35 -11.34 0.80 0.84
N SER A 36 -12.11 0.54 1.90
CA SER A 36 -11.74 0.95 3.26
C SER A 36 -10.62 0.10 3.85
N LEU A 37 -10.56 -1.19 3.52
CA LEU A 37 -9.43 -2.05 3.92
C LEU A 37 -8.09 -1.54 3.34
N LEU A 38 -8.06 -1.07 2.08
CA LEU A 38 -6.86 -0.48 1.49
C LEU A 38 -6.40 0.80 2.23
N ALA A 39 -7.35 1.64 2.66
CA ALA A 39 -7.02 2.81 3.47
C ALA A 39 -6.43 2.42 4.83
N VAL A 40 -6.97 1.38 5.47
CA VAL A 40 -6.40 0.84 6.72
C VAL A 40 -5.01 0.25 6.49
N CYS A 41 -4.82 -0.56 5.44
CA CYS A 41 -3.51 -1.08 5.07
C CYS A 41 -2.47 0.04 4.88
N LEU A 42 -2.84 1.12 4.19
CA LEU A 42 -1.96 2.27 4.00
C LEU A 42 -1.56 2.91 5.33
N ILE A 43 -2.52 3.17 6.22
CA ILE A 43 -2.24 3.75 7.54
C ILE A 43 -1.34 2.81 8.36
N THR A 44 -1.62 1.50 8.36
CA THR A 44 -0.80 0.50 9.06
C THR A 44 0.63 0.47 8.51
N GLN A 45 0.82 0.50 7.19
CA GLN A 45 2.15 0.52 6.57
C GLN A 45 2.92 1.79 6.90
N ILE A 46 2.27 2.97 6.87
CA ILE A 46 2.92 4.24 7.24
C ILE A 46 3.34 4.22 8.71
N LEU A 47 2.46 3.80 9.63
CA LEU A 47 2.77 3.75 11.06
C LEU A 47 3.90 2.77 11.38
N THR A 48 3.80 1.54 10.90
CA THR A 48 4.84 0.52 11.13
C THR A 48 6.15 0.88 10.42
N GLY A 49 6.09 1.45 9.22
CA GLY A 49 7.25 1.90 8.45
C GLY A 49 7.99 3.04 9.13
N LEU A 50 7.27 4.03 9.68
CA LEU A 50 7.86 5.11 10.47
C LEU A 50 8.60 4.58 11.70
N LEU A 51 8.00 3.63 12.43
CA LEU A 51 8.63 3.01 13.60
C LEU A 51 9.89 2.22 13.23
N LEU A 52 9.90 1.52 12.11
CA LEU A 52 11.08 0.81 11.61
C LEU A 52 12.17 1.80 11.14
N ALA A 53 11.77 2.88 10.46
CA ALA A 53 12.70 3.88 9.96
C ALA A 53 13.51 4.57 11.06
N MET A 54 12.94 4.69 12.28
CA MET A 54 13.67 5.24 13.45
C MET A 54 14.84 4.36 13.92
N HIS A 55 14.91 3.10 13.46
CA HIS A 55 15.93 2.13 13.85
C HIS A 55 16.70 1.54 12.66
N TYR A 56 16.43 2.00 11.45
CA TYR A 56 17.06 1.54 10.22
C TYR A 56 18.23 2.42 9.81
N THR A 57 19.29 1.81 9.27
CA THR A 57 20.44 2.52 8.70
C THR A 57 20.58 2.17 7.22
N ALA A 58 20.44 3.18 6.35
CA ALA A 58 20.57 3.04 4.90
C ALA A 58 22.06 3.08 4.47
N ASP A 59 22.83 2.08 4.87
CA ASP A 59 24.21 1.86 4.42
C ASP A 59 24.42 0.37 4.11
N THR A 60 25.05 0.01 2.98
CA THR A 60 25.19 -1.41 2.57
C THR A 60 25.92 -2.27 3.60
N SER A 61 26.82 -1.70 4.42
CA SER A 61 27.50 -2.42 5.49
C SER A 61 26.64 -2.62 6.75
N LEU A 62 25.59 -1.81 6.93
CA LEU A 62 24.77 -1.76 8.15
C LEU A 62 23.29 -2.12 7.93
N ALA A 63 22.78 -2.12 6.71
CA ALA A 63 21.34 -2.25 6.45
C ALA A 63 20.80 -3.59 6.95
N PHE A 64 21.43 -4.70 6.56
CA PHE A 64 21.04 -6.04 7.00
C PHE A 64 21.13 -6.19 8.53
N SER A 65 22.22 -5.69 9.12
CA SER A 65 22.43 -5.79 10.57
C SER A 65 21.51 -4.85 11.37
N SER A 66 21.12 -3.70 10.84
CA SER A 66 20.17 -2.77 11.48
C SER A 66 18.75 -3.35 11.53
N VAL A 67 18.33 -4.06 10.48
CA VAL A 67 17.06 -4.80 10.48
C VAL A 67 17.12 -5.95 11.49
N ALA A 68 18.21 -6.73 11.49
CA ALA A 68 18.40 -7.80 12.47
C ALA A 68 18.45 -7.27 13.92
N HIS A 69 19.12 -6.15 14.15
CA HIS A 69 19.19 -5.44 15.42
C HIS A 69 17.79 -5.00 15.88
N THR A 70 17.00 -4.41 14.98
CA THR A 70 15.63 -3.99 15.29
C THR A 70 14.78 -5.18 15.74
N CYS A 71 14.85 -6.32 15.04
CA CYS A 71 14.11 -7.51 15.42
C CYS A 71 14.54 -8.11 16.77
N ARG A 72 15.82 -7.98 17.15
CA ARG A 72 16.40 -8.64 18.33
C ARG A 72 16.41 -7.77 19.58
N ASN A 73 16.60 -6.46 19.43
CA ASN A 73 16.95 -5.57 20.54
C ASN A 73 15.91 -4.46 20.79
N VAL A 74 15.14 -4.05 19.77
CA VAL A 74 14.10 -3.04 19.93
C VAL A 74 12.85 -3.72 20.52
N GLN A 75 12.25 -3.11 21.54
CA GLN A 75 11.03 -3.61 22.15
C GLN A 75 9.91 -3.71 21.11
N TYR A 76 9.31 -4.89 20.98
CA TYR A 76 8.35 -5.22 19.92
C TYR A 76 8.87 -5.07 18.48
N GLY A 77 10.19 -4.90 18.26
CA GLY A 77 10.76 -4.67 16.93
C GLY A 77 10.49 -5.82 15.96
N CYS A 78 10.57 -7.07 16.43
CA CYS A 78 10.19 -8.25 15.64
C CYS A 78 8.71 -8.21 15.22
N LEU A 79 7.81 -7.84 16.15
CA LEU A 79 6.38 -7.70 15.87
C LEU A 79 6.14 -6.61 14.82
N ILE A 80 6.69 -5.42 15.01
CA ILE A 80 6.53 -4.29 14.07
C ILE A 80 7.06 -4.68 12.68
N ARG A 81 8.24 -5.32 12.61
CA ARG A 81 8.81 -5.80 11.34
C ARG A 81 7.92 -6.82 10.67
N ASN A 82 7.38 -7.78 11.42
CA ASN A 82 6.50 -8.83 10.86
C ASN A 82 5.15 -8.25 10.41
N LEU A 83 4.59 -7.28 11.14
CA LEU A 83 3.39 -6.57 10.74
C LEU A 83 3.63 -5.77 9.46
N HIS A 84 4.76 -5.06 9.34
CA HIS A 84 5.09 -4.29 8.14
C HIS A 84 5.32 -5.17 6.91
N ALA A 85 6.05 -6.28 7.07
CA ALA A 85 6.35 -7.21 5.98
C ALA A 85 5.10 -7.95 5.50
N ASN A 86 4.33 -8.57 6.40
CA ASN A 86 3.11 -9.27 6.04
C ASN A 86 1.97 -8.30 5.65
N GLY A 87 1.99 -7.08 6.17
CA GLY A 87 1.05 -6.02 5.84
C GLY A 87 1.17 -5.59 4.38
N ALA A 88 2.37 -5.59 3.81
CA ALA A 88 2.58 -5.38 2.37
C ALA A 88 1.85 -6.45 1.54
N SER A 89 1.94 -7.72 1.90
CA SER A 89 1.21 -8.81 1.22
C SER A 89 -0.31 -8.64 1.33
N PHE A 90 -0.82 -8.26 2.50
CA PHE A 90 -2.25 -7.98 2.68
C PHE A 90 -2.73 -6.77 1.89
N PHE A 91 -1.87 -5.75 1.71
CA PHE A 91 -2.15 -4.63 0.82
C PHE A 91 -2.37 -5.13 -0.62
N PHE A 92 -1.49 -6.00 -1.14
CA PHE A 92 -1.65 -6.57 -2.47
C PHE A 92 -2.87 -7.50 -2.59
N ILE A 93 -3.15 -8.34 -1.58
CA ILE A 93 -4.37 -9.16 -1.57
C ILE A 93 -5.60 -8.24 -1.66
N CYS A 94 -5.68 -7.19 -0.84
CA CYS A 94 -6.79 -6.25 -0.88
C CYS A 94 -6.90 -5.52 -2.21
N ILE A 95 -5.76 -5.09 -2.81
CA ILE A 95 -5.80 -4.30 -4.06
C ILE A 95 -6.22 -5.18 -5.23
N PHE A 96 -5.78 -6.43 -5.30
CA PHE A 96 -6.21 -7.36 -6.33
C PHE A 96 -7.70 -7.68 -6.22
N LEU A 97 -8.23 -7.88 -5.01
CA LEU A 97 -9.66 -8.07 -4.80
C LEU A 97 -10.46 -6.80 -5.12
N HIS A 98 -9.92 -5.63 -4.81
CA HIS A 98 -10.53 -4.35 -5.18
C HIS A 98 -10.61 -4.15 -6.70
N ILE A 99 -9.53 -4.47 -7.42
CA ILE A 99 -9.47 -4.44 -8.90
C ILE A 99 -10.43 -5.47 -9.48
N GLY A 100 -10.41 -6.71 -8.98
CA GLY A 100 -11.32 -7.77 -9.42
C GLY A 100 -12.79 -7.39 -9.26
N ARG A 101 -13.16 -6.76 -8.14
CA ARG A 101 -14.49 -6.16 -7.93
C ARG A 101 -14.80 -5.12 -9.01
N GLY A 102 -13.84 -4.23 -9.31
CA GLY A 102 -14.01 -3.18 -10.30
C GLY A 102 -14.23 -3.70 -11.71
N LEU A 103 -13.55 -4.79 -12.07
CA LEU A 103 -13.73 -5.49 -13.35
C LEU A 103 -15.09 -6.19 -13.40
N TYR A 104 -15.41 -6.97 -12.37
CA TYR A 104 -16.63 -7.80 -12.36
C TYR A 104 -17.92 -6.98 -12.41
N TYR A 105 -18.00 -5.85 -11.68
CA TYR A 105 -19.19 -5.00 -11.65
C TYR A 105 -19.16 -3.84 -12.66
N GLY A 106 -18.16 -3.78 -13.55
CA GLY A 106 -18.08 -2.69 -14.53
C GLY A 106 -17.74 -1.32 -13.94
N SER A 107 -17.15 -1.25 -12.74
CA SER A 107 -16.80 0.04 -12.11
C SER A 107 -15.70 0.80 -12.86
N TYR A 108 -14.97 0.15 -13.78
CA TYR A 108 -14.03 0.80 -14.69
C TYR A 108 -14.69 1.78 -15.68
N LEU A 109 -16.03 1.82 -15.73
CA LEU A 109 -16.78 2.83 -16.46
C LEU A 109 -16.66 4.23 -15.81
N TYR A 110 -16.37 4.31 -14.51
CA TYR A 110 -15.97 5.57 -13.87
C TYR A 110 -14.50 5.87 -14.19
N LYS A 111 -14.27 6.46 -15.36
CA LYS A 111 -12.93 6.59 -15.97
C LYS A 111 -11.92 7.27 -15.07
N GLU A 112 -12.25 8.41 -14.48
CA GLU A 112 -11.29 9.14 -13.63
C GLU A 112 -10.94 8.37 -12.35
N THR A 113 -11.94 7.78 -11.69
CA THR A 113 -11.73 6.89 -10.53
C THR A 113 -10.90 5.67 -10.94
N CYS A 114 -11.18 5.05 -12.08
CA CYS A 114 -10.43 3.90 -12.57
C CYS A 114 -8.97 4.25 -12.89
N ASN A 115 -8.74 5.36 -13.59
CA ASN A 115 -7.41 5.82 -13.99
C ASN A 115 -6.56 6.17 -12.77
N THR A 116 -7.11 6.90 -11.80
CA THR A 116 -6.43 7.14 -10.52
C THR A 116 -6.16 5.85 -9.75
N GLY A 117 -7.06 4.85 -9.84
CA GLY A 117 -6.84 3.50 -9.30
C GLY A 117 -5.63 2.77 -9.92
N VAL A 118 -5.42 2.90 -11.23
CA VAL A 118 -4.23 2.36 -11.91
C VAL A 118 -2.96 3.07 -11.43
N VAL A 119 -2.99 4.40 -11.28
CA VAL A 119 -1.85 5.16 -10.75
C VAL A 119 -1.54 4.74 -9.30
N LEU A 120 -2.55 4.51 -8.46
CA LEU A 120 -2.39 3.97 -7.11
C LEU A 120 -1.71 2.60 -7.12
N LEU A 121 -2.14 1.69 -8.01
CA LEU A 121 -1.52 0.37 -8.16
C LEU A 121 -0.04 0.48 -8.54
N LEU A 122 0.29 1.28 -9.55
CA LEU A 122 1.67 1.45 -10.00
C LEU A 122 2.56 2.07 -8.92
N THR A 123 2.01 3.03 -8.17
CA THR A 123 2.73 3.68 -7.07
C THR A 123 2.94 2.71 -5.91
N LEU A 124 1.95 1.87 -5.58
CA LEU A 124 2.08 0.81 -4.58
C LEU A 124 3.13 -0.24 -5.00
N MET A 125 3.12 -0.65 -6.26
CA MET A 125 4.12 -1.57 -6.82
C MET A 125 5.54 -1.00 -6.69
N ALA A 126 5.75 0.26 -7.10
CA ALA A 126 7.02 0.93 -6.94
C ALA A 126 7.45 1.00 -5.46
N THR A 127 6.53 1.41 -4.58
CA THR A 127 6.76 1.51 -3.13
C THR A 127 7.20 0.18 -2.53
N ALA A 128 6.47 -0.90 -2.81
CA ALA A 128 6.77 -2.23 -2.27
C ALA A 128 8.09 -2.78 -2.81
N PHE A 129 8.36 -2.56 -4.10
CA PHE A 129 9.62 -2.96 -4.72
C PHE A 129 10.82 -2.30 -4.04
N VAL A 130 10.85 -0.96 -3.93
CA VAL A 130 11.98 -0.27 -3.28
C VAL A 130 12.09 -0.61 -1.78
N GLY A 131 10.97 -0.91 -1.12
CA GLY A 131 10.94 -1.37 0.27
C GLY A 131 11.54 -2.75 0.47
N TYR A 132 11.31 -3.67 -0.47
CA TYR A 132 11.87 -5.02 -0.42
C TYR A 132 13.39 -5.04 -0.53
N VAL A 133 14.01 -4.00 -1.11
CA VAL A 133 15.48 -3.89 -1.23
C VAL A 133 16.14 -3.52 0.10
N LEU A 134 15.42 -2.83 1.00
CA LEU A 134 15.99 -2.21 2.21
C LEU A 134 16.64 -3.19 3.21
N PRO A 135 16.14 -4.42 3.42
CA PRO A 135 16.83 -5.40 4.27
C PRO A 135 18.20 -5.82 3.73
N CYS A 136 18.52 -5.54 2.46
CA CYS A 136 19.80 -5.84 1.85
C CYS A 136 20.22 -7.33 1.99
N GLY A 137 19.25 -8.24 1.87
CA GLY A 137 19.50 -9.68 1.76
C GLY A 137 19.75 -10.12 0.32
N GLN A 138 20.03 -11.41 0.11
CA GLN A 138 20.44 -11.93 -1.19
C GLN A 138 19.38 -11.72 -2.29
N MET A 139 18.13 -12.10 -2.01
CA MET A 139 17.02 -11.87 -2.95
C MET A 139 16.69 -10.38 -3.14
N SER A 140 16.89 -9.56 -2.10
CA SER A 140 16.74 -8.10 -2.19
C SER A 140 17.70 -7.52 -3.23
N PHE A 141 18.99 -7.89 -3.15
CA PHE A 141 20.05 -7.38 -4.01
C PHE A 141 19.95 -7.91 -5.45
N CYS A 142 19.82 -9.22 -5.62
CA CYS A 142 19.71 -9.83 -6.94
C CYS A 142 18.42 -9.39 -7.64
N GLY A 143 17.30 -9.34 -6.91
CA GLY A 143 16.03 -8.83 -7.41
C GLY A 143 16.13 -7.36 -7.86
N ALA A 144 16.76 -6.50 -7.07
CA ALA A 144 17.00 -5.11 -7.45
C ALA A 144 17.83 -5.02 -8.74
N THR A 145 18.92 -5.77 -8.83
CA THR A 145 19.83 -5.80 -9.99
C THR A 145 19.09 -6.22 -11.26
N VAL A 146 18.37 -7.34 -11.22
CA VAL A 146 17.65 -7.85 -12.40
C VAL A 146 16.53 -6.92 -12.83
N ILE A 147 15.67 -6.50 -11.90
CA ILE A 147 14.45 -5.73 -12.22
C ILE A 147 14.81 -4.35 -12.77
N THR A 148 15.74 -3.65 -12.13
CA THR A 148 16.15 -2.31 -12.61
C THR A 148 16.90 -2.39 -13.94
N ASN A 149 17.67 -3.45 -14.18
CA ASN A 149 18.40 -3.62 -15.43
C ASN A 149 17.48 -3.91 -16.63
N LEU A 150 16.19 -4.25 -16.42
CA LEU A 150 15.22 -4.36 -17.53
C LEU A 150 15.09 -3.05 -18.33
N PHE A 151 15.31 -1.90 -17.70
CA PHE A 151 15.28 -0.60 -18.39
C PHE A 151 16.45 -0.40 -19.37
N SER A 152 17.52 -1.19 -19.29
CA SER A 152 18.63 -1.15 -20.25
C SER A 152 18.19 -1.52 -21.67
N ALA A 153 17.09 -2.26 -21.81
CA ALA A 153 16.51 -2.65 -23.09
C ALA A 153 15.86 -1.48 -23.86
N ILE A 154 15.68 -0.30 -23.24
CA ILE A 154 15.14 0.88 -23.92
C ILE A 154 16.20 1.39 -24.92
N PRO A 155 15.88 1.49 -26.24
CA PRO A 155 16.84 1.94 -27.23
C PRO A 155 17.39 3.34 -26.93
N TYR A 156 18.69 3.53 -27.19
CA TYR A 156 19.45 4.77 -27.05
C TYR A 156 19.66 5.29 -25.62
N ILE A 157 18.62 5.30 -24.77
CA ILE A 157 18.66 5.90 -23.43
C ILE A 157 18.71 4.88 -22.29
N GLY A 158 18.54 3.59 -22.58
CA GLY A 158 18.35 2.54 -21.56
C GLY A 158 19.51 2.43 -20.58
N GLN A 159 20.74 2.29 -21.07
CA GLN A 159 21.92 2.15 -20.20
C GLN A 159 22.12 3.40 -19.31
N THR A 160 22.00 4.60 -19.90
CA THR A 160 22.10 5.86 -19.15
C THR A 160 21.03 5.97 -18.07
N LEU A 161 19.79 5.53 -18.35
CA LEU A 161 18.71 5.53 -17.37
C LEU A 161 18.99 4.60 -16.18
N VAL A 162 19.51 3.40 -16.43
CA VAL A 162 19.85 2.42 -15.39
C VAL A 162 20.97 2.92 -14.49
N GLU A 163 22.09 3.36 -15.07
CA GLU A 163 23.24 3.86 -14.30
C GLU A 163 22.88 5.13 -13.52
N TRP A 164 22.04 5.99 -14.10
CA TRP A 164 21.50 7.16 -13.39
C TRP A 164 20.62 6.73 -12.21
N ALA A 165 19.73 5.75 -12.41
CA ALA A 165 18.84 5.23 -11.37
C ALA A 165 19.63 4.55 -10.25
N TRP A 166 20.72 3.84 -10.55
CA TRP A 166 21.62 3.27 -9.55
C TRP A 166 22.49 4.32 -8.85
N GLY A 167 22.90 5.36 -9.57
CA GLY A 167 23.90 6.30 -9.09
C GLY A 167 25.32 5.77 -9.16
N GLY A 168 25.57 4.87 -10.10
CA GLY A 168 26.82 4.11 -10.24
C GLY A 168 26.67 3.04 -11.31
N PHE A 169 27.63 2.12 -11.36
CA PHE A 169 27.69 1.07 -12.39
C PHE A 169 26.92 -0.22 -12.02
N SER A 170 26.50 -0.33 -10.76
CA SER A 170 25.74 -1.47 -10.23
C SER A 170 24.89 -1.01 -9.06
N VAL A 171 23.97 -1.87 -8.62
CA VAL A 171 23.27 -1.67 -7.33
C VAL A 171 24.32 -1.68 -6.22
N ASP A 172 24.41 -0.59 -5.47
CA ASP A 172 25.33 -0.43 -4.33
C ASP A 172 24.78 0.64 -3.36
N ASN A 173 25.61 1.16 -2.45
CA ASN A 173 25.23 2.11 -1.42
C ASN A 173 24.49 3.36 -1.93
N PRO A 174 24.87 3.98 -3.06
CA PRO A 174 24.11 5.10 -3.63
C PRO A 174 22.69 4.70 -4.02
N THR A 175 22.45 3.44 -4.41
CA THR A 175 21.14 2.90 -4.76
C THR A 175 20.29 2.63 -3.52
N LEU A 176 20.90 2.07 -2.47
CA LEU A 176 20.18 1.75 -1.23
C LEU A 176 19.65 3.01 -0.52
N THR A 177 20.49 4.05 -0.42
CA THR A 177 20.13 5.33 0.20
C THR A 177 18.95 6.02 -0.49
N ARG A 178 18.96 6.10 -1.83
CA ARG A 178 17.85 6.67 -2.61
C ARG A 178 16.59 5.80 -2.55
N PHE A 179 16.72 4.48 -2.52
CA PHE A 179 15.57 3.59 -2.39
C PHE A 179 14.90 3.74 -1.04
N PHE A 180 15.67 3.93 0.04
CA PHE A 180 15.10 4.29 1.33
C PHE A 180 14.33 5.61 1.27
N ALA A 181 14.92 6.66 0.66
CA ALA A 181 14.24 7.94 0.50
C ALA A 181 12.94 7.84 -0.32
N LEU A 182 12.96 7.10 -1.44
CA LEU A 182 11.77 6.84 -2.26
C LEU A 182 10.73 6.01 -1.50
N HIS A 183 11.15 4.95 -0.81
CA HIS A 183 10.25 4.11 -0.02
C HIS A 183 9.57 4.90 1.10
N PHE A 184 10.26 5.87 1.69
CA PHE A 184 9.69 6.78 2.67
C PHE A 184 8.69 7.77 2.04
N LEU A 185 9.01 8.33 0.89
CA LEU A 185 8.20 9.36 0.21
C LEU A 185 6.89 8.80 -0.39
N LEU A 186 6.97 7.69 -1.12
CA LEU A 186 5.88 7.19 -1.96
C LEU A 186 4.59 6.85 -1.17
N PRO A 187 4.62 6.31 0.05
CA PRO A 187 3.39 6.11 0.85
C PRO A 187 2.58 7.38 1.07
N PHE A 188 3.24 8.54 1.23
CA PHE A 188 2.54 9.83 1.36
C PHE A 188 1.98 10.32 0.03
N VAL A 189 2.66 10.00 -1.08
CA VAL A 189 2.12 10.21 -2.44
C VAL A 189 0.87 9.36 -2.65
N ILE A 190 0.87 8.09 -2.23
CA ILE A 190 -0.31 7.20 -2.27
C ILE A 190 -1.45 7.81 -1.46
N ALA A 191 -1.19 8.37 -0.27
CA ALA A 191 -2.22 9.04 0.53
C ALA A 191 -2.85 10.23 -0.21
N GLY A 192 -2.03 11.07 -0.86
CA GLY A 192 -2.51 12.20 -1.67
C GLY A 192 -3.35 11.76 -2.89
N ILE A 193 -2.90 10.72 -3.61
CA ILE A 193 -3.65 10.18 -4.76
C ILE A 193 -4.95 9.52 -4.27
N THR A 194 -4.97 8.89 -3.09
CA THR A 194 -6.17 8.29 -2.51
C THR A 194 -7.26 9.33 -2.26
N ILE A 195 -6.88 10.53 -1.80
CA ILE A 195 -7.83 11.66 -1.66
C ILE A 195 -8.42 12.02 -3.03
N THR A 196 -7.58 12.14 -4.06
CA THR A 196 -8.03 12.44 -5.43
C THR A 196 -8.95 11.35 -5.99
N HIS A 197 -8.62 10.08 -5.74
CA HIS A 197 -9.42 8.92 -6.13
C HIS A 197 -10.81 8.95 -5.50
N LEU A 198 -10.90 9.28 -4.21
CA LEU A 198 -12.17 9.42 -3.49
C LEU A 198 -12.96 10.65 -3.92
N MET A 199 -12.29 11.76 -4.29
CA MET A 199 -12.98 12.94 -4.86
C MET A 199 -13.72 12.57 -6.15
N PHE A 200 -13.04 11.91 -7.11
CA PHE A 200 -13.70 11.45 -8.33
C PHE A 200 -14.82 10.44 -8.06
N LEU A 201 -14.63 9.54 -7.09
CA LEU A 201 -15.68 8.61 -6.68
C LEU A 201 -16.93 9.33 -6.14
N HIS A 202 -16.74 10.40 -5.36
CA HIS A 202 -17.86 11.14 -4.76
C HIS A 202 -18.65 11.98 -5.78
N GLU A 203 -18.06 12.33 -6.92
CA GLU A 203 -18.80 12.99 -8.02
C GLU A 203 -19.90 12.09 -8.60
N SER A 204 -19.61 10.80 -8.81
CA SER A 204 -20.58 9.83 -9.35
C SER A 204 -21.36 9.07 -8.27
N GLY A 205 -20.78 8.92 -7.08
CA GLY A 205 -21.19 7.95 -6.08
C GLY A 205 -20.74 6.52 -6.42
N SER A 206 -20.95 5.60 -5.48
CA SER A 206 -20.58 4.19 -5.60
C SER A 206 -21.45 3.43 -6.61
N ASN A 207 -20.83 2.49 -7.34
CA ASN A 207 -21.54 1.45 -8.08
C ASN A 207 -22.26 0.47 -7.14
N ASN A 208 -23.13 -0.38 -7.68
CA ASN A 208 -23.75 -1.49 -6.97
C ASN A 208 -23.79 -2.79 -7.79
N PRO A 209 -24.00 -3.95 -7.16
CA PRO A 209 -23.91 -5.25 -7.81
C PRO A 209 -24.88 -5.48 -8.99
N LEU A 210 -26.01 -4.77 -9.03
CA LEU A 210 -26.99 -4.91 -10.12
C LEU A 210 -26.64 -4.07 -11.35
N GLY A 211 -25.67 -3.14 -11.25
CA GLY A 211 -25.25 -2.28 -12.37
C GLY A 211 -26.30 -1.28 -12.85
N ILE A 212 -27.39 -1.09 -12.11
CA ILE A 212 -28.47 -0.14 -12.40
C ILE A 212 -28.40 1.08 -11.47
N SER A 213 -29.09 2.16 -11.83
CA SER A 213 -29.17 3.36 -10.97
C SER A 213 -29.74 3.01 -9.59
N SER A 214 -29.05 3.41 -8.53
CA SER A 214 -29.49 3.21 -7.14
C SER A 214 -30.14 4.45 -6.54
N ASN A 215 -30.45 5.49 -7.33
CA ASN A 215 -30.95 6.77 -6.81
C ASN A 215 -32.31 6.63 -6.10
N SER A 216 -33.09 5.61 -6.44
CA SER A 216 -34.36 5.29 -5.78
C SER A 216 -34.18 4.70 -4.38
N ASP A 217 -33.00 4.14 -4.06
CA ASP A 217 -32.73 3.49 -2.78
C ASP A 217 -31.26 3.69 -2.35
N LYS A 218 -31.04 4.82 -1.68
CA LYS A 218 -29.77 5.14 -1.01
C LYS A 218 -29.98 5.28 0.49
N ILE A 219 -29.01 4.79 1.23
CA ILE A 219 -28.94 4.90 2.69
C ILE A 219 -27.73 5.75 3.08
N PRO A 220 -27.75 6.41 4.26
CA PRO A 220 -26.56 7.10 4.74
C PRO A 220 -25.43 6.10 5.01
N PHE A 221 -24.18 6.52 4.80
CA PHE A 221 -23.02 5.66 5.06
C PHE A 221 -22.95 5.24 6.54
N HIS A 222 -23.17 6.19 7.46
CA HIS A 222 -23.29 5.88 8.88
C HIS A 222 -24.77 5.69 9.27
N PRO A 223 -25.14 4.61 10.00
CA PRO A 223 -24.26 3.60 10.62
C PRO A 223 -23.94 2.39 9.72
N TYR A 224 -24.70 2.19 8.64
CA TYR A 224 -24.74 0.94 7.88
C TYR A 224 -23.36 0.48 7.39
N TYR A 225 -22.71 1.30 6.58
CA TYR A 225 -21.42 0.97 5.98
C TYR A 225 -20.26 1.18 6.95
N SER A 226 -20.37 2.11 7.89
CA SER A 226 -19.36 2.23 8.96
C SER A 226 -19.26 0.95 9.81
N LEU A 227 -20.39 0.35 10.20
CA LEU A 227 -20.39 -0.92 10.95
C LEU A 227 -19.98 -2.10 10.08
N LYS A 228 -20.46 -2.14 8.83
CA LYS A 228 -20.07 -3.19 7.86
C LYS A 228 -18.57 -3.17 7.58
N ASP A 229 -17.96 -2.00 7.48
CA ASP A 229 -16.52 -1.84 7.25
C ASP A 229 -15.71 -2.24 8.48
N ILE A 230 -16.17 -1.91 9.69
CA ILE A 230 -15.56 -2.39 10.94
C ILE A 230 -15.60 -3.93 11.02
N LEU A 231 -16.72 -4.55 10.64
CA LEU A 231 -16.82 -6.00 10.56
C LEU A 231 -15.85 -6.58 9.51
N GLY A 232 -15.79 -5.98 8.32
CA GLY A 232 -14.84 -6.38 7.27
C GLY A 232 -13.39 -6.26 7.73
N LEU A 233 -13.06 -5.22 8.50
CA LEU A 233 -11.75 -5.04 9.11
C LEU A 233 -11.45 -6.17 10.11
N ALA A 234 -12.37 -6.49 11.03
CA ALA A 234 -12.16 -7.59 11.98
C ALA A 234 -11.94 -8.94 11.28
N LEU A 235 -12.70 -9.21 10.22
CA LEU A 235 -12.55 -10.43 9.41
C LEU A 235 -11.23 -10.48 8.64
N MET A 236 -10.70 -9.36 8.14
CA MET A 236 -9.39 -9.29 7.48
C MET A 236 -8.24 -9.36 8.49
N LEU A 237 -8.40 -8.70 9.64
CA LEU A 237 -7.37 -8.62 10.68
C LEU A 237 -7.06 -10.01 11.27
N THR A 238 -8.05 -10.90 11.34
CA THR A 238 -7.90 -12.25 11.87
C THR A 238 -6.86 -13.09 11.11
N PRO A 239 -6.98 -13.33 9.78
CA PRO A 239 -5.95 -14.03 9.02
C PRO A 239 -4.63 -13.24 8.94
N PHE A 240 -4.68 -11.90 8.92
CA PHE A 240 -3.45 -11.07 8.94
C PHE A 240 -2.61 -11.30 10.19
N LEU A 241 -3.21 -11.19 11.38
CA LEU A 241 -2.51 -11.43 12.63
C LEU A 241 -2.16 -12.91 12.81
N THR A 242 -3.00 -13.83 12.33
CA THR A 242 -2.68 -15.26 12.36
C THR A 242 -1.40 -15.55 11.59
N LEU A 243 -1.28 -15.00 10.37
CA LEU A 243 -0.06 -15.11 9.56
C LEU A 243 1.13 -14.44 10.26
N ALA A 244 0.98 -13.16 10.64
CA ALA A 244 2.09 -12.36 11.17
C ALA A 244 2.62 -12.88 12.52
N LEU A 245 1.80 -13.57 13.32
CA LEU A 245 2.18 -14.07 14.65
C LEU A 245 2.60 -15.55 14.64
N PHE A 246 1.90 -16.41 13.89
CA PHE A 246 2.17 -17.86 13.92
C PHE A 246 3.04 -18.35 12.77
N SER A 247 3.00 -17.70 11.60
CA SER A 247 3.80 -18.09 10.44
C SER A 247 4.40 -16.86 9.72
N PRO A 248 5.22 -16.05 10.42
CA PRO A 248 5.64 -14.72 9.95
C PRO A 248 6.44 -14.72 8.65
N ASN A 249 7.07 -15.85 8.31
CA ASN A 249 7.92 -16.01 7.13
C ASN A 249 7.29 -16.86 6.02
N LEU A 250 6.00 -17.26 6.14
CA LEU A 250 5.34 -18.13 5.15
C LEU A 250 5.38 -17.58 3.73
N LEU A 251 5.32 -16.25 3.58
CA LEU A 251 5.31 -15.56 2.28
C LEU A 251 6.69 -15.01 1.88
N GLY A 252 7.73 -15.23 2.69
CA GLY A 252 9.07 -14.70 2.46
C GLY A 252 10.02 -15.76 1.93
N ASP A 253 10.96 -15.34 1.09
CA ASP A 253 12.03 -16.21 0.60
C ASP A 253 13.13 -16.38 1.68
N PRO A 254 13.52 -17.62 2.04
CA PRO A 254 14.59 -17.86 3.01
C PRO A 254 15.95 -17.29 2.60
N GLU A 255 16.23 -17.13 1.29
CA GLU A 255 17.48 -16.51 0.81
C GLU A 255 17.58 -15.04 1.22
N ASN A 256 16.48 -14.37 1.58
CA ASN A 256 16.56 -13.01 2.09
C ASN A 256 17.03 -12.92 3.56
N PHE A 257 17.35 -14.05 4.19
CA PHE A 257 18.03 -14.13 5.49
C PHE A 257 19.55 -14.31 5.38
N THR A 258 20.11 -14.36 4.17
CA THR A 258 21.55 -14.28 3.93
C THR A 258 21.90 -12.84 3.51
N PRO A 259 22.95 -12.21 4.07
CA PRO A 259 23.39 -10.88 3.65
C PRO A 259 23.77 -10.87 2.16
N ALA A 260 23.46 -9.78 1.47
CA ALA A 260 23.77 -9.64 0.05
C ALA A 260 25.27 -9.86 -0.25
N ASN A 261 25.55 -10.76 -1.19
CA ASN A 261 26.88 -11.03 -1.72
C ASN A 261 26.86 -10.86 -3.25
N PRO A 262 27.48 -9.80 -3.80
CA PRO A 262 27.54 -9.57 -5.24
C PRO A 262 28.23 -10.66 -6.06
N LEU A 263 29.00 -11.56 -5.42
CA LEU A 263 29.74 -12.64 -6.06
C LEU A 263 29.00 -13.98 -6.08
N VAL A 264 27.82 -14.05 -5.48
CA VAL A 264 27.00 -15.26 -5.46
C VAL A 264 25.66 -14.89 -6.08
N THR A 265 25.19 -15.67 -7.04
CA THR A 265 23.80 -15.58 -7.52
C THR A 265 23.03 -16.68 -6.80
N PRO A 266 21.89 -16.39 -6.13
CA PRO A 266 21.07 -17.41 -5.50
C PRO A 266 20.53 -18.43 -6.51
#